data_AF-A0A484MVX8-F1
#
_entry.id   AF-A0A484MVX8-F1
#
_cell.length_a   1.000
_cell.length_b   1.000
_cell.length_c   1.000
_cell.angle_alpha   90.00
_cell.angle_beta   90.00
_cell.angle_gamma   90.00
#
_symmetry.space_group_name_H-M   'P 1'
#
loop_
_entity.id
_entity.type
_entity.pdbx_description
1 polymer ?
#
loop_
_entity_poly.entity_id
_entity_poly.type
_entity_poly.pdbx_seq_one_letter_code
_entity_poly.pdbx_strand_id
1 'polypeptide(L)'
;MRALSFAMEVSKSTVQRWLKHKEIRRHSSAIKPYLWLGVDEKALVSVLGKWNPKQRQSYRKSNREFFKEDERQFERWDEQHVLQLRQEFLRLKDAVVLYTLHPWERDARLLKEALVKGPQFHLLIETACTRPSDELFGARRAYHSLFEHSIEEDIAFHIQSPERKLLVALVSSYRYEGPKVHEDIAKSEAKVLADAIKPAGGKSLVGDEEIVRILATRSKLHLMSVYKYYKDITGKLLDEDLNGHWALKQTVQCLCTPQVYFSKVFSVKLDEWTHEQVDMLNEMGGNNVANLKYEAARPESTYKKPKPDSSIEERSDFIRRKYELQQFVNSDLQLICPATTSTSSSEKKHSSGHRIHGLGHAFRNSWRKKESEQQKGTRKSNSTAGMVEFIGLIKVNVVRGTNLAIRDMVSSDPYVILSLGSQSVKTRVIKNNLNPVWNEQLMLSIPENIPPLKVHVFDKDTFTTDDFMGEAEIDIQPLVSAARACESSSNNETMQLGTWKASQENTLVADGVISLVEGTVKQVIALKLLNVERGVLEVELECVSLSQ
;
A
#
# COMPACT_ATOMS: atom_id res chain seq x y z
N MET A 1 -6.76 -6.46 15.69
CA MET A 1 -7.02 -5.46 16.76
C MET A 1 -5.74 -4.89 17.38
N ARG A 2 -4.89 -5.66 18.08
CA ARG A 2 -3.64 -5.12 18.67
C ARG A 2 -2.49 -4.88 17.68
N ALA A 3 -2.42 -5.64 16.57
CA ALA A 3 -1.40 -5.45 15.53
C ALA A 3 -1.68 -4.26 14.58
N LEU A 4 -2.96 -3.98 14.28
CA LEU A 4 -3.38 -2.76 13.57
C LEU A 4 -3.16 -1.50 14.41
N SER A 5 -3.25 -1.62 15.75
CA SER A 5 -2.82 -0.55 16.67
C SER A 5 -1.33 -0.22 16.49
N PHE A 6 -0.47 -1.22 16.21
CA PHE A 6 0.98 -1.05 16.01
C PHE A 6 1.33 -0.48 14.63
N ALA A 7 0.65 -0.90 13.56
CA ALA A 7 0.79 -0.28 12.23
C ALA A 7 0.30 1.18 12.22
N MET A 8 -0.79 1.45 12.95
CA MET A 8 -1.20 2.82 13.27
C MET A 8 -0.19 3.50 14.20
N GLU A 9 0.52 2.81 15.10
CA GLU A 9 1.59 3.35 15.97
C GLU A 9 2.83 3.81 15.16
N VAL A 10 3.16 3.12 14.07
CA VAL A 10 4.29 3.45 13.18
C VAL A 10 3.94 4.64 12.28
N SER A 11 2.73 4.71 11.71
CA SER A 11 2.21 5.91 11.03
C SER A 11 2.01 7.08 12.02
N LYS A 12 1.52 6.78 13.24
CA LYS A 12 1.53 7.71 14.37
C LYS A 12 2.93 8.13 14.74
N SER A 13 4.00 7.36 14.55
CA SER A 13 5.34 7.78 14.95
C SER A 13 5.86 8.95 14.10
N THR A 14 5.48 9.00 12.82
CA THR A 14 5.81 10.07 11.87
C THR A 14 4.93 11.31 12.09
N VAL A 15 3.62 11.13 12.27
CA VAL A 15 2.67 12.22 12.55
C VAL A 15 2.78 12.73 14.01
N GLN A 16 3.08 11.87 14.98
CA GLN A 16 3.41 12.26 16.35
C GLN A 16 4.79 12.91 16.43
N ARG A 17 5.76 12.59 15.57
CA ARG A 17 7.03 13.35 15.45
C ARG A 17 6.76 14.81 15.13
N TRP A 18 5.82 15.03 14.19
CA TRP A 18 5.34 16.35 13.80
C TRP A 18 4.55 17.05 14.93
N LEU A 19 3.76 16.32 15.73
CA LEU A 19 2.96 16.88 16.84
C LEU A 19 3.68 17.00 18.21
N LYS A 20 4.81 16.31 18.46
CA LYS A 20 5.43 16.19 19.80
C LYS A 20 6.38 17.33 20.21
N HIS A 21 6.80 18.24 19.33
CA HIS A 21 7.78 19.27 19.69
C HIS A 21 7.16 20.51 20.37
N LYS A 22 7.93 21.07 21.31
CA LYS A 22 7.52 21.81 22.54
C LYS A 22 6.54 23.00 22.41
N GLU A 23 6.19 23.50 21.22
CA GLU A 23 5.28 24.63 21.06
C GLU A 23 3.81 24.26 20.82
N ILE A 24 3.52 23.04 20.36
CA ILE A 24 2.13 22.57 20.17
C ILE A 24 1.47 22.21 21.51
N ARG A 25 2.25 21.98 22.59
CA ARG A 25 1.72 21.68 23.93
C ARG A 25 0.91 22.82 24.54
N ARG A 26 1.22 24.09 24.23
CA ARG A 26 0.52 25.25 24.82
C ARG A 26 -0.96 25.35 24.41
N HIS A 27 -1.37 24.66 23.36
CA HIS A 27 -2.77 24.60 22.90
C HIS A 27 -3.38 23.19 22.94
N SER A 28 -2.68 22.20 23.51
CA SER A 28 -3.09 20.78 23.43
C SER A 28 -4.16 20.31 24.43
N SER A 29 -4.65 21.19 25.32
CA SER A 29 -5.76 20.81 26.23
C SER A 29 -7.08 20.55 25.48
N ALA A 30 -7.24 21.11 24.27
CA ALA A 30 -8.42 20.90 23.44
C ALA A 30 -8.34 19.68 22.50
N ILE A 31 -7.16 19.09 22.29
CA ILE A 31 -6.91 18.07 21.25
C ILE A 31 -6.82 16.64 21.84
N LYS A 32 -6.65 16.51 23.16
CA LYS A 32 -6.53 15.20 23.84
C LYS A 32 -7.70 14.23 23.66
N PRO A 33 -8.98 14.64 23.53
CA PRO A 33 -10.07 13.67 23.37
C PRO A 33 -10.19 13.08 21.95
N TYR A 34 -9.58 13.69 20.93
CA TYR A 34 -9.87 13.37 19.52
C TYR A 34 -8.76 12.59 18.80
N LEU A 35 -7.61 12.37 19.45
CA LEU A 35 -6.49 11.60 18.90
C LEU A 35 -6.75 10.08 18.75
N TRP A 36 -7.98 9.64 19.03
CA TRP A 36 -8.46 8.27 18.84
C TRP A 36 -9.15 8.06 17.48
N LEU A 37 -9.37 9.12 16.70
CA LEU A 37 -10.09 9.10 15.41
C LEU A 37 -9.40 10.03 14.40
N GLY A 38 -8.43 9.52 13.64
CA GLY A 38 -7.85 10.22 12.49
C GLY A 38 -7.00 11.46 12.80
N VAL A 39 -6.27 11.94 11.79
CA VAL A 39 -5.62 13.25 11.84
C VAL A 39 -6.70 14.29 11.54
N ASP A 40 -7.03 15.15 12.49
CA ASP A 40 -7.92 16.28 12.24
C ASP A 40 -7.18 17.31 11.36
N GLU A 41 -7.33 17.16 10.05
CA GLU A 41 -6.75 18.04 9.03
C GLU A 41 -7.13 19.50 9.26
N LYS A 42 -8.35 19.77 9.77
CA LYS A 42 -8.80 21.13 10.08
C LYS A 42 -8.09 21.69 11.30
N ALA A 43 -7.84 20.87 12.34
CA ALA A 43 -7.03 21.28 13.49
C ALA A 43 -5.56 21.49 13.10
N LEU A 44 -5.00 20.63 12.24
CA LEU A 44 -3.64 20.74 11.71
C LEU A 44 -3.45 22.06 10.95
N VAL A 45 -4.35 22.33 10.00
CA VAL A 45 -4.38 23.56 9.19
C VAL A 45 -4.63 24.79 10.07
N SER A 46 -5.52 24.68 11.08
CA SER A 46 -5.76 25.76 12.05
C SER A 46 -4.51 26.06 12.91
N VAL A 47 -3.77 25.04 13.34
CA VAL A 47 -2.54 25.23 14.13
C VAL A 47 -1.45 25.86 13.27
N LEU A 48 -1.19 25.34 12.07
CA LEU A 48 -0.18 25.89 11.15
C LEU A 48 -0.55 27.29 10.65
N GLY A 49 -1.82 27.51 10.33
CA GLY A 49 -2.34 28.80 9.88
C GLY A 49 -2.22 29.90 10.94
N LYS A 50 -2.13 29.53 12.23
CA LYS A 50 -1.93 30.45 13.36
C LYS A 50 -0.47 30.68 13.72
N TRP A 51 0.49 29.98 13.12
CA TRP A 51 1.90 30.20 13.41
C TRP A 51 2.38 31.54 12.89
N ASN A 52 2.98 32.34 13.77
CA ASN A 52 3.63 33.57 13.38
C ASN A 52 4.98 33.30 12.68
N PRO A 53 5.56 34.29 11.97
CA PRO A 53 6.81 34.09 11.24
C PRO A 53 7.98 33.58 12.09
N LYS A 54 8.07 33.99 13.37
CA LYS A 54 9.12 33.55 14.29
C LYS A 54 8.99 32.08 14.67
N GLN A 55 7.76 31.60 14.89
CA GLN A 55 7.46 30.19 15.17
C GLN A 55 7.77 29.30 13.98
N ARG A 56 7.40 29.75 12.76
CA ARG A 56 7.77 29.03 11.52
C ARG A 56 9.27 28.95 11.33
N GLN A 57 9.99 30.05 11.58
CA GLN A 57 11.45 30.09 11.46
C GLN A 57 12.16 29.22 12.52
N SER A 58 11.67 29.22 13.77
CA SER A 58 12.19 28.36 14.84
C SER A 58 11.97 26.88 14.53
N TYR A 59 10.79 26.54 13.99
CA TYR A 59 10.49 25.19 13.55
C TYR A 59 11.43 24.74 12.42
N ARG A 60 11.61 25.57 11.38
CA ARG A 60 12.49 25.24 10.25
C ARG A 60 13.94 25.03 10.69
N LYS A 61 14.50 25.95 11.48
CA LYS A 61 15.86 25.85 12.03
C LYS A 61 16.08 24.62 12.90
N SER A 62 15.03 24.14 13.58
CA SER A 62 15.09 22.97 14.47
C SER A 62 14.93 21.65 13.71
N ASN A 63 14.61 21.68 12.41
CA ASN A 63 14.29 20.52 11.58
C ASN A 63 15.10 20.54 10.27
N ARG A 64 16.43 20.74 10.36
CA ARG A 64 17.37 20.87 9.22
C ARG A 64 17.43 19.64 8.30
N GLU A 65 16.96 18.50 8.77
CA GLU A 65 16.77 17.29 7.96
C GLU A 65 15.69 17.46 6.89
N PHE A 66 14.66 18.25 7.18
CA PHE A 66 13.58 18.57 6.28
C PHE A 66 13.88 19.83 5.47
N PHE A 67 14.58 20.80 6.01
CA PHE A 67 14.80 22.10 5.37
C PHE A 67 16.25 22.30 4.96
N LYS A 68 16.48 22.54 3.67
CA LYS A 68 17.81 22.78 3.07
C LYS A 68 17.93 24.24 2.65
N GLU A 69 19.04 24.86 3.02
CA GLU A 69 19.38 26.21 2.59
C GLU A 69 20.02 26.14 1.20
N ASP A 70 19.51 26.93 0.26
CA ASP A 70 20.09 27.01 -1.09
C ASP A 70 21.23 28.04 -1.16
N GLU A 71 21.88 28.13 -2.32
CA GLU A 71 22.99 29.05 -2.58
C GLU A 71 22.62 30.53 -2.43
N ARG A 72 21.33 30.85 -2.43
CA ARG A 72 20.78 32.19 -2.26
C ARG A 72 20.35 32.46 -0.81
N GLN A 73 20.76 31.60 0.13
CA GLN A 73 20.38 31.66 1.55
C GLN A 73 18.87 31.52 1.78
N PHE A 74 18.17 30.85 0.86
CA PHE A 74 16.75 30.54 1.00
C PHE A 74 16.57 29.12 1.53
N GLU A 75 15.97 29.04 2.72
CA GLU A 75 15.66 27.77 3.39
C GLU A 75 14.41 27.14 2.74
N ARG A 76 14.64 26.22 1.80
CA ARG A 76 13.61 25.44 1.10
C ARG A 76 13.34 24.12 1.79
N TRP A 77 12.15 23.57 1.55
CA TRP A 77 11.83 22.21 1.99
C TRP A 77 12.53 21.22 1.06
N ASP A 78 13.07 20.14 1.63
CA ASP A 78 13.67 19.06 0.86
C ASP A 78 12.57 18.31 0.10
N GLU A 79 12.70 18.30 -1.23
CA GLU A 79 11.68 17.76 -2.11
C GLU A 79 11.37 16.29 -1.84
N GLN A 80 12.38 15.48 -1.47
CA GLN A 80 12.16 14.07 -1.17
C GLN A 80 11.25 13.89 0.05
N HIS A 81 11.43 14.70 1.10
CA HIS A 81 10.56 14.65 2.27
C HIS A 81 9.16 15.21 2.01
N VAL A 82 9.03 16.21 1.13
CA VAL A 82 7.71 16.71 0.69
C VAL A 82 6.93 15.60 -0.01
N LEU A 83 7.60 14.86 -0.88
CA LEU A 83 7.01 13.76 -1.65
C LEU A 83 6.64 12.59 -0.73
N GLN A 84 7.52 12.22 0.21
CA GLN A 84 7.21 11.23 1.24
C GLN A 84 6.00 11.63 2.09
N LEU A 85 5.90 12.91 2.49
CA LEU A 85 4.76 13.40 3.26
C LEU A 85 3.48 13.26 2.45
N ARG A 86 3.48 13.65 1.17
CA ARG A 86 2.33 13.49 0.26
C ARG A 86 1.93 12.03 0.12
N GLN A 87 2.89 11.12 -0.05
CA GLN A 87 2.64 9.69 -0.16
C GLN A 87 2.07 9.09 1.13
N GLU A 88 2.57 9.51 2.30
CA GLU A 88 2.00 9.08 3.59
C GLU A 88 0.57 9.63 3.79
N PHE A 89 0.25 10.82 3.27
CA PHE A 89 -1.12 11.33 3.27
C PHE A 89 -2.05 10.52 2.35
N LEU A 90 -1.59 10.08 1.18
CA LEU A 90 -2.34 9.18 0.30
C LEU A 90 -2.56 7.82 0.97
N ARG A 91 -1.50 7.20 1.50
CA ARG A 91 -1.62 5.93 2.24
C ARG A 91 -2.56 6.06 3.45
N LEU A 92 -2.51 7.20 4.14
CA LEU A 92 -3.44 7.48 5.24
C LEU A 92 -4.87 7.65 4.74
N LYS A 93 -5.08 8.34 3.62
CA LYS A 93 -6.39 8.49 2.97
C LYS A 93 -6.96 7.12 2.63
N ASP A 94 -6.20 6.24 2.00
CA ASP A 94 -6.68 4.90 1.62
C ASP A 94 -6.94 4.03 2.85
N ALA A 95 -6.05 4.09 3.84
CA ALA A 95 -6.30 3.43 5.11
C ALA A 95 -7.59 3.95 5.75
N VAL A 96 -7.77 5.27 5.88
CA VAL A 96 -8.98 5.88 6.45
C VAL A 96 -10.21 5.41 5.69
N VAL A 97 -10.19 5.42 4.36
CA VAL A 97 -11.28 4.89 3.53
C VAL A 97 -11.55 3.42 3.90
N LEU A 98 -10.55 2.54 3.80
CA LEU A 98 -10.68 1.11 4.12
C LEU A 98 -11.19 0.85 5.56
N TYR A 99 -10.82 1.68 6.52
CA TYR A 99 -11.27 1.58 7.92
C TYR A 99 -12.68 2.12 8.15
N THR A 100 -13.18 3.01 7.30
CA THR A 100 -14.56 3.50 7.35
C THR A 100 -15.56 2.55 6.68
N LEU A 101 -15.07 1.65 5.82
CA LEU A 101 -15.89 0.61 5.21
C LEU A 101 -16.34 -0.42 6.25
N HIS A 102 -17.50 -1.03 6.00
CA HIS A 102 -17.90 -2.22 6.73
C HIS A 102 -16.82 -3.32 6.52
N PRO A 103 -16.40 -4.09 7.55
CA PRO A 103 -15.34 -5.09 7.41
C PRO A 103 -15.55 -6.06 6.24
N TRP A 104 -16.80 -6.48 6.04
CA TRP A 104 -17.20 -7.32 4.90
C TRP A 104 -17.03 -6.63 3.55
N GLU A 105 -17.42 -5.36 3.43
CA GLU A 105 -17.23 -4.58 2.21
C GLU A 105 -15.74 -4.36 1.93
N ARG A 106 -14.96 -4.02 2.96
CA ARG A 106 -13.51 -3.84 2.84
C ARG A 106 -12.86 -5.10 2.28
N ASP A 107 -13.11 -6.25 2.93
CA ASP A 107 -12.50 -7.51 2.52
C ASP A 107 -13.01 -7.93 1.12
N ALA A 108 -14.28 -7.69 0.79
CA ALA A 108 -14.80 -7.93 -0.56
C ALA A 108 -14.10 -7.09 -1.64
N ARG A 109 -13.92 -5.79 -1.40
CA ARG A 109 -13.21 -4.89 -2.34
C ARG A 109 -11.74 -5.28 -2.50
N LEU A 110 -11.06 -5.60 -1.38
CA LEU A 110 -9.67 -6.07 -1.41
C LEU A 110 -9.53 -7.36 -2.23
N LEU A 111 -10.45 -8.33 -2.05
CA LEU A 111 -10.45 -9.56 -2.83
C LEU A 111 -10.72 -9.31 -4.33
N LYS A 112 -11.62 -8.39 -4.68
CA LYS A 112 -11.89 -8.02 -6.08
C LYS A 112 -10.68 -7.36 -6.72
N GLU A 113 -10.06 -6.42 -6.01
CA GLU A 113 -8.85 -5.75 -6.46
C GLU A 113 -7.70 -6.74 -6.69
N ALA A 114 -7.48 -7.65 -5.73
CA ALA A 114 -6.49 -8.72 -5.84
C ALA A 114 -6.72 -9.67 -7.02
N LEU A 115 -7.93 -9.77 -7.57
CA LEU A 115 -8.22 -10.59 -8.75
C LEU A 115 -8.06 -9.80 -10.06
N VAL A 116 -8.46 -8.52 -10.06
CA VAL A 116 -8.49 -7.67 -11.26
C VAL A 116 -7.12 -7.05 -11.59
N LYS A 117 -6.35 -6.66 -10.58
CA LYS A 117 -4.97 -6.15 -10.71
C LYS A 117 -3.97 -7.32 -10.82
N GLY A 118 -4.38 -8.48 -11.33
CA GLY A 118 -3.57 -9.70 -11.39
C GLY A 118 -3.58 -10.46 -10.05
N PRO A 119 -3.71 -11.80 -10.07
CA PRO A 119 -4.04 -12.59 -8.88
C PRO A 119 -2.98 -12.45 -7.77
N GLN A 120 -3.25 -11.58 -6.80
CA GLN A 120 -2.45 -11.41 -5.59
C GLN A 120 -2.83 -12.52 -4.59
N PHE A 121 -2.29 -13.71 -4.84
CA PHE A 121 -2.70 -14.90 -4.10
C PHE A 121 -2.51 -14.81 -2.58
N HIS A 122 -1.50 -14.07 -2.12
CA HIS A 122 -1.26 -13.88 -0.69
C HIS A 122 -2.46 -13.23 0.00
N LEU A 123 -3.13 -12.26 -0.65
CA LEU A 123 -4.27 -11.55 -0.07
C LEU A 123 -5.51 -12.43 -0.03
N LEU A 124 -5.70 -13.27 -1.06
CA LEU A 124 -6.75 -14.29 -1.08
C LEU A 124 -6.57 -15.29 0.07
N ILE A 125 -5.36 -15.85 0.23
CA ILE A 125 -5.03 -16.82 1.28
C ILE A 125 -5.12 -16.17 2.66
N GLU A 126 -4.52 -14.99 2.85
CA GLU A 126 -4.54 -14.26 4.12
C GLU A 126 -5.99 -13.98 4.55
N THR A 127 -6.81 -13.43 3.66
CA THR A 127 -8.20 -13.11 3.97
C THR A 127 -8.98 -14.37 4.28
N ALA A 128 -8.87 -15.42 3.45
CA ALA A 128 -9.61 -16.67 3.67
C ALA A 128 -9.20 -17.42 4.94
N CYS A 129 -7.92 -17.39 5.31
CA CYS A 129 -7.39 -18.21 6.40
C CYS A 129 -7.39 -17.48 7.75
N THR A 130 -7.22 -16.15 7.75
CA THR A 130 -7.08 -15.37 9.00
C THR A 130 -8.41 -14.88 9.53
N ARG A 131 -9.41 -14.67 8.67
CA ARG A 131 -10.76 -14.27 9.10
C ARG A 131 -11.47 -15.43 9.81
N PRO A 132 -12.34 -15.13 10.80
CA PRO A 132 -13.27 -16.12 11.32
C PRO A 132 -14.34 -16.40 10.26
N SER A 133 -14.97 -17.57 10.37
CA SER A 133 -15.90 -18.08 9.35
C SER A 133 -17.08 -17.14 9.05
N ASP A 134 -17.62 -16.46 10.08
CA ASP A 134 -18.72 -15.49 9.89
C ASP A 134 -18.29 -14.22 9.16
N GLU A 135 -17.06 -13.73 9.39
CA GLU A 135 -16.54 -12.54 8.70
C GLU A 135 -16.21 -12.87 7.23
N LEU A 136 -15.66 -14.06 6.96
CA LEU A 136 -15.40 -14.51 5.58
C LEU A 136 -16.73 -14.70 4.81
N PHE A 137 -17.73 -15.31 5.46
CA PHE A 137 -19.07 -15.42 4.88
C PHE A 137 -19.72 -14.04 4.64
N GLY A 138 -19.55 -13.12 5.59
CA GLY A 138 -19.94 -11.72 5.44
C GLY A 138 -19.31 -11.07 4.22
N ALA A 139 -18.00 -11.23 4.02
CA ALA A 139 -17.28 -10.72 2.86
C ALA A 139 -17.83 -11.30 1.55
N ARG A 140 -18.15 -12.60 1.48
CA ARG A 140 -18.82 -13.22 0.31
C ARG A 140 -20.17 -12.56 0.01
N ARG A 141 -20.99 -12.31 1.03
CA ARG A 141 -22.28 -11.62 0.86
C ARG A 141 -22.10 -10.19 0.35
N ALA A 142 -21.14 -9.47 0.90
CA ALA A 142 -20.82 -8.12 0.43
C ALA A 142 -20.33 -8.15 -1.02
N TYR A 143 -19.52 -9.14 -1.39
CA TYR A 143 -19.03 -9.31 -2.76
C TYR A 143 -20.18 -9.45 -3.77
N HIS A 144 -21.18 -10.29 -3.47
CA HIS A 144 -22.38 -10.42 -4.31
C HIS A 144 -23.12 -9.09 -4.45
N SER A 145 -23.27 -8.36 -3.34
CA SER A 145 -23.98 -7.08 -3.33
C SER A 145 -23.24 -5.97 -4.07
N LEU A 146 -21.91 -6.04 -4.14
CA LEU A 146 -21.06 -4.98 -4.72
C LEU A 146 -20.74 -5.24 -6.18
N PHE A 147 -20.62 -6.50 -6.59
CA PHE A 147 -20.07 -6.89 -7.88
C PHE A 147 -20.97 -7.81 -8.70
N GLU A 148 -22.14 -8.19 -8.17
CA GLU A 148 -23.11 -9.11 -8.81
C GLU A 148 -22.53 -10.48 -9.17
N HIS A 149 -21.36 -10.79 -8.61
CA HIS A 149 -20.57 -11.99 -8.84
C HIS A 149 -20.28 -12.69 -7.50
N SER A 150 -19.90 -13.96 -7.52
CA SER A 150 -19.30 -14.65 -6.39
C SER A 150 -17.76 -14.49 -6.35
N ILE A 151 -17.13 -14.66 -5.18
CA ILE A 151 -15.66 -14.65 -5.10
C ILE A 151 -15.11 -15.88 -5.84
N GLU A 152 -15.83 -16.99 -5.74
CA GLU A 152 -15.49 -18.28 -6.30
C GLU A 152 -15.47 -18.26 -7.83
N GLU A 153 -16.46 -17.66 -8.48
CA GLU A 153 -16.50 -17.56 -9.93
C GLU A 153 -15.40 -16.64 -10.46
N ASP A 154 -15.12 -15.54 -9.76
CA ASP A 154 -14.06 -14.61 -10.16
C ASP A 154 -12.69 -15.26 -9.98
N ILE A 155 -12.46 -16.03 -8.92
CA ILE A 155 -11.26 -16.86 -8.79
C ILE A 155 -11.18 -17.87 -9.92
N ALA A 156 -12.28 -18.57 -10.23
CA ALA A 156 -12.30 -19.59 -11.28
C ALA A 156 -12.01 -19.01 -12.68
N PHE A 157 -12.46 -17.78 -12.93
CA PHE A 157 -12.24 -17.05 -14.16
C PHE A 157 -10.80 -16.53 -14.26
N HIS A 158 -10.32 -15.83 -13.23
CA HIS A 158 -9.03 -15.13 -13.26
C HIS A 158 -7.81 -16.04 -13.04
N ILE A 159 -7.98 -17.21 -12.41
CA ILE A 159 -6.87 -18.09 -12.03
C ILE A 159 -6.95 -19.40 -12.82
N GLN A 160 -5.99 -19.62 -13.71
CA GLN A 160 -5.88 -20.85 -14.51
C GLN A 160 -4.82 -21.84 -13.98
N SER A 161 -4.12 -21.46 -12.92
CA SER A 161 -3.06 -22.27 -12.30
C SER A 161 -3.62 -23.35 -11.36
N PRO A 162 -2.82 -24.37 -10.98
CA PRO A 162 -3.26 -25.43 -10.07
C PRO A 162 -3.78 -24.94 -8.70
N GLU A 163 -3.33 -23.77 -8.26
CA GLU A 163 -3.75 -23.11 -7.02
C GLU A 163 -5.23 -22.75 -7.00
N ARG A 164 -5.89 -22.63 -8.16
CA ARG A 164 -7.33 -22.33 -8.24
C ARG A 164 -8.15 -23.24 -7.31
N LYS A 165 -7.89 -24.56 -7.31
CA LYS A 165 -8.65 -25.53 -6.51
C LYS A 165 -8.54 -25.24 -5.02
N LEU A 166 -7.32 -24.96 -4.54
CA LEU A 166 -7.06 -24.58 -3.15
C LEU A 166 -7.76 -23.26 -2.81
N LEU A 167 -7.60 -22.24 -3.64
CA LEU A 167 -8.12 -20.90 -3.38
C LEU A 167 -9.65 -20.87 -3.32
N VAL A 168 -10.33 -21.53 -4.26
CA VAL A 168 -11.79 -21.67 -4.24
C VAL A 168 -12.23 -22.36 -2.96
N ALA A 169 -11.58 -23.45 -2.56
CA ALA A 169 -11.91 -24.17 -1.34
C ALA A 169 -11.70 -23.32 -0.07
N LEU A 170 -10.63 -22.52 -0.03
CA LEU A 170 -10.34 -21.63 1.10
C LEU A 170 -11.36 -20.51 1.23
N VAL A 171 -11.67 -19.77 0.15
CA VAL A 171 -12.67 -18.68 0.21
C VAL A 171 -14.08 -19.20 0.45
N SER A 172 -14.38 -20.42 0.00
CA SER A 172 -15.67 -21.08 0.22
C SER A 172 -15.83 -21.60 1.65
N SER A 173 -14.76 -21.66 2.44
CA SER A 173 -14.76 -22.35 3.72
C SER A 173 -15.69 -21.69 4.75
N TYR A 174 -16.47 -22.52 5.45
CA TYR A 174 -17.27 -22.13 6.61
C TYR A 174 -16.97 -23.12 7.74
N ARG A 175 -15.93 -22.83 8.50
CA ARG A 175 -15.28 -23.79 9.40
C ARG A 175 -15.96 -23.79 10.75
N TYR A 176 -15.83 -24.91 11.45
CA TYR A 176 -16.18 -24.97 12.85
C TYR A 176 -15.21 -24.11 13.68
N GLU A 177 -15.72 -23.15 14.45
CA GLU A 177 -14.93 -22.24 15.30
C GLU A 177 -14.94 -22.65 16.79
N GLY A 178 -15.57 -23.79 17.12
CA GLY A 178 -15.67 -24.23 18.51
C GLY A 178 -14.42 -24.98 19.03
N PRO A 179 -14.36 -25.25 20.35
CA PRO A 179 -13.15 -25.75 21.01
C PRO A 179 -12.89 -27.26 20.83
N LYS A 180 -13.81 -27.99 20.17
CA LYS A 180 -13.72 -29.45 20.06
C LYS A 180 -12.64 -29.86 19.06
N VAL A 181 -11.75 -30.75 19.49
CA VAL A 181 -10.69 -31.36 18.68
C VAL A 181 -10.74 -32.87 18.87
N HIS A 182 -10.65 -33.61 17.76
CA HIS A 182 -10.62 -35.07 17.77
C HIS A 182 -9.19 -35.55 17.50
N GLU A 183 -8.46 -35.89 18.56
CA GLU A 183 -7.03 -36.18 18.48
C GLU A 183 -6.70 -37.38 17.58
N ASP A 184 -7.50 -38.45 17.61
CA ASP A 184 -7.29 -39.61 16.74
C ASP A 184 -7.41 -39.25 15.26
N ILE A 185 -8.40 -38.41 14.92
CA ILE A 185 -8.58 -37.90 13.56
C ILE A 185 -7.41 -36.99 13.19
N ALA A 186 -7.00 -36.08 14.10
CA ALA A 186 -5.88 -35.18 13.86
C ALA A 186 -4.57 -35.95 13.58
N LYS A 187 -4.32 -37.03 14.34
CA LYS A 187 -3.16 -37.91 14.14
C LYS A 187 -3.26 -38.66 12.81
N SER A 188 -4.44 -39.16 12.44
CA SER A 188 -4.65 -39.83 11.15
C SER A 188 -4.45 -38.87 9.97
N GLU A 189 -4.95 -37.63 10.05
CA GLU A 189 -4.81 -36.60 9.02
C GLU A 189 -3.37 -36.08 8.92
N ALA A 190 -2.65 -35.98 10.05
CA ALA A 190 -1.21 -35.69 10.04
C ALA A 190 -0.41 -36.74 9.27
N LYS A 191 -0.76 -38.02 9.43
CA LYS A 191 -0.16 -39.11 8.65
C LYS A 191 -0.50 -39.00 7.15
N VAL A 192 -1.75 -38.67 6.81
CA VAL A 192 -2.15 -38.42 5.41
C VAL A 192 -1.32 -37.31 4.79
N LEU A 193 -1.14 -36.18 5.49
CA LEU A 193 -0.29 -35.08 5.02
C LEU A 193 1.17 -35.53 4.86
N ALA A 194 1.73 -36.26 5.84
CA ALA A 194 3.10 -36.75 5.78
C ALA A 194 3.34 -37.73 4.62
N ASP A 195 2.36 -38.59 4.33
CA ASP A 195 2.44 -39.53 3.22
C ASP A 195 2.28 -38.82 1.86
N ALA A 196 1.44 -37.79 1.78
CA ALA A 196 1.23 -37.00 0.56
C ALA A 196 2.43 -36.10 0.20
N ILE A 197 3.12 -35.54 1.20
CA ILE A 197 4.26 -34.62 1.01
C ILE A 197 5.57 -35.37 0.70
N LYS A 198 5.64 -36.68 0.94
CA LYS A 198 6.82 -37.49 0.57
C LYS A 198 7.15 -37.31 -0.92
N PRO A 199 8.45 -37.33 -1.31
CA PRO A 199 8.91 -37.05 -2.68
C PRO A 199 8.55 -38.10 -3.75
N ALA A 200 7.46 -38.84 -3.56
CA ALA A 200 6.98 -39.86 -4.48
C ALA A 200 6.24 -39.25 -5.67
N GLY A 201 7.02 -38.82 -6.68
CA GLY A 201 6.61 -38.80 -8.07
C GLY A 201 5.70 -37.65 -8.50
N GLY A 202 6.29 -36.46 -8.75
CA GLY A 202 5.79 -35.44 -9.68
C GLY A 202 4.34 -34.92 -9.52
N LYS A 203 3.60 -35.35 -8.50
CA LYS A 203 2.21 -34.96 -8.27
C LYS A 203 2.15 -33.53 -7.71
N SER A 204 1.23 -32.74 -8.26
CA SER A 204 0.95 -31.41 -7.74
C SER A 204 0.28 -31.52 -6.37
N LEU A 205 1.03 -31.21 -5.30
CA LEU A 205 0.49 -31.20 -3.92
C LEU A 205 -0.68 -30.23 -3.76
N VAL A 206 -0.67 -29.12 -4.50
CA VAL A 206 -1.75 -28.11 -4.46
C VAL A 206 -3.05 -28.65 -5.08
N GLY A 207 -2.96 -29.65 -5.96
CA GLY A 207 -4.10 -30.33 -6.56
C GLY A 207 -4.60 -31.54 -5.77
N ASP A 208 -3.87 -31.97 -4.73
CA ASP A 208 -4.22 -33.13 -3.92
C ASP A 208 -5.52 -32.88 -3.14
N GLU A 209 -6.49 -33.77 -3.34
CA GLU A 209 -7.85 -33.59 -2.81
C GLU A 209 -7.87 -33.66 -1.29
N GLU A 210 -7.05 -34.52 -0.69
CA GLU A 210 -7.02 -34.71 0.75
C GLU A 210 -6.30 -33.55 1.43
N ILE A 211 -5.20 -33.04 0.86
CA ILE A 211 -4.54 -31.84 1.38
C ILE A 211 -5.52 -30.65 1.37
N VAL A 212 -6.19 -30.40 0.23
CA VAL A 212 -7.15 -29.31 0.11
C VAL A 212 -8.34 -29.51 1.05
N ARG A 213 -8.89 -30.73 1.17
CA ARG A 213 -9.99 -31.04 2.08
C ARG A 213 -9.61 -30.76 3.53
N ILE A 214 -8.46 -31.25 3.99
CA ILE A 214 -7.98 -31.04 5.37
C ILE A 214 -7.82 -29.54 5.63
N LEU A 215 -7.06 -28.85 4.77
CA LEU A 215 -6.76 -27.44 4.94
C LEU A 215 -7.98 -26.53 4.78
N ALA A 216 -9.00 -26.89 4.00
CA ALA A 216 -10.19 -26.07 3.76
C ALA A 216 -11.35 -26.31 4.74
N THR A 217 -11.46 -27.51 5.33
CA THR A 217 -12.66 -27.89 6.10
C THR A 217 -12.45 -27.98 7.60
N ARG A 218 -11.23 -28.27 8.07
CA ARG A 218 -10.97 -28.44 9.51
C ARG A 218 -10.96 -27.11 10.26
N SER A 219 -11.35 -27.17 11.53
CA SER A 219 -11.27 -26.03 12.45
C SER A 219 -9.81 -25.65 12.67
N LYS A 220 -9.55 -24.38 13.00
CA LYS A 220 -8.21 -23.90 13.29
C LYS A 220 -7.60 -24.69 14.45
N LEU A 221 -8.34 -24.94 15.52
CA LEU A 221 -7.84 -25.74 16.64
C LEU A 221 -7.51 -27.19 16.24
N HIS A 222 -8.32 -27.82 15.39
CA HIS A 222 -8.02 -29.18 14.91
C HIS A 222 -6.79 -29.21 14.02
N LEU A 223 -6.62 -28.22 13.15
CA LEU A 223 -5.41 -28.06 12.34
C LEU A 223 -4.15 -27.87 13.19
N MET A 224 -4.26 -27.34 14.43
CA MET A 224 -3.12 -27.17 15.33
C MET A 224 -2.67 -28.53 15.86
N SER A 225 -3.63 -29.38 16.23
CA SER A 225 -3.33 -30.76 16.60
C SER A 225 -2.76 -31.54 15.43
N VAL A 226 -3.28 -31.36 14.21
CA VAL A 226 -2.69 -31.97 12.99
C VAL A 226 -1.24 -31.51 12.80
N TYR A 227 -0.98 -30.20 12.92
CA TYR A 227 0.36 -29.62 12.79
C TYR A 227 1.32 -30.17 13.84
N LYS A 228 0.87 -30.30 15.09
CA LYS A 228 1.64 -30.91 16.19
C LYS A 228 1.97 -32.37 15.89
N TYR A 229 0.98 -33.19 15.54
CA TYR A 229 1.21 -34.60 15.24
C TYR A 229 2.04 -34.81 13.99
N TYR A 230 1.96 -33.91 13.00
CA TYR A 230 2.84 -33.95 11.84
C TYR A 230 4.31 -33.87 12.28
N LYS A 231 4.64 -32.88 13.13
CA LYS A 231 5.98 -32.74 13.72
C LYS A 231 6.40 -33.99 14.50
N ASP A 232 5.50 -34.57 15.28
CA ASP A 232 5.77 -35.80 16.04
C ASP A 232 6.07 -37.00 15.12
N ILE A 233 5.46 -37.06 13.93
CA ILE A 233 5.62 -38.17 12.96
C ILE A 233 6.88 -37.99 12.10
N THR A 234 7.12 -36.79 11.57
CA THR A 234 8.17 -36.53 10.57
C THR A 234 9.46 -35.97 11.17
N GLY A 235 9.40 -35.43 12.39
CA GLY A 235 10.50 -34.71 13.03
C GLY A 235 10.73 -33.29 12.50
N LYS A 236 9.92 -32.83 11.53
CA LYS A 236 10.04 -31.50 10.89
C LYS A 236 8.74 -30.72 10.99
N LEU A 237 8.83 -29.39 10.88
CA LEU A 237 7.63 -28.57 10.81
C LEU A 237 6.95 -28.72 9.44
N LEU A 238 5.62 -28.72 9.45
CA LEU A 238 4.84 -28.88 8.21
C LEU A 238 5.14 -27.76 7.20
N ASP A 239 5.37 -26.53 7.64
CA ASP A 239 5.68 -25.42 6.75
C ASP A 239 7.10 -25.43 6.19
N GLU A 240 8.04 -26.14 6.84
CA GLU A 240 9.39 -26.41 6.32
C GLU A 240 9.36 -27.40 5.16
N ASP A 241 8.60 -28.50 5.30
CA ASP A 241 8.44 -29.49 4.24
C ASP A 241 7.65 -28.93 3.03
N LEU A 242 6.95 -27.81 3.20
CA LEU A 242 6.22 -27.09 2.14
C LEU A 242 7.04 -25.95 1.49
N ASN A 243 8.35 -25.85 1.72
CA ASN A 243 9.19 -24.80 1.15
C ASN A 243 9.11 -24.68 -0.39
N GLY A 244 8.89 -25.78 -1.11
CA GLY A 244 8.68 -25.80 -2.56
C GLY A 244 7.27 -25.40 -3.03
N HIS A 245 6.32 -25.23 -2.11
CA HIS A 245 4.90 -25.01 -2.39
C HIS A 245 4.37 -23.79 -1.62
N TRP A 246 4.71 -22.60 -2.13
CA TRP A 246 4.45 -21.33 -1.46
C TRP A 246 2.98 -21.14 -1.03
N ALA A 247 2.00 -21.55 -1.85
CA ALA A 247 0.58 -21.37 -1.55
C ALA A 247 0.13 -22.22 -0.35
N LEU A 248 0.55 -23.49 -0.31
CA LEU A 248 0.27 -24.39 0.82
C LEU A 248 1.01 -23.92 2.07
N LYS A 249 2.27 -23.50 1.93
CA LYS A 249 3.05 -22.94 3.03
C LYS A 249 2.39 -21.72 3.64
N GLN A 250 1.96 -20.74 2.83
CA GLN A 250 1.24 -19.57 3.32
C GLN A 250 -0.10 -19.94 3.97
N THR A 251 -0.82 -20.90 3.39
CA THR A 251 -2.09 -21.41 3.95
C THR A 251 -1.88 -22.00 5.34
N VAL A 252 -0.89 -22.90 5.49
CA VAL A 252 -0.52 -23.50 6.78
C VAL A 252 -0.05 -22.44 7.77
N GLN A 253 0.74 -21.45 7.35
CA GLN A 253 1.16 -20.38 8.24
C GLN A 253 -0.01 -19.50 8.68
N CYS A 254 -0.93 -19.15 7.78
CA CYS A 254 -2.11 -18.35 8.15
C CYS A 254 -3.07 -19.11 9.06
N LEU A 255 -3.26 -20.41 8.83
CA LEU A 255 -4.17 -21.24 9.64
C LEU A 255 -3.54 -21.66 10.97
N CYS A 256 -2.24 -21.97 10.98
CA CYS A 256 -1.55 -22.61 12.10
C CYS A 256 -0.57 -21.76 12.88
N THR A 257 0.12 -20.85 12.21
CA THR A 257 1.10 -20.00 12.86
C THR A 257 0.91 -18.55 12.40
N PRO A 258 -0.30 -17.96 12.55
CA PRO A 258 -0.60 -16.64 11.99
C PRO A 258 0.34 -15.55 12.52
N GLN A 259 0.83 -15.68 13.75
CA GLN A 259 1.85 -14.80 14.33
C GLN A 259 3.17 -14.81 13.52
N VAL A 260 3.58 -15.98 13.01
CA VAL A 260 4.76 -16.15 12.16
C VAL A 260 4.52 -15.58 10.77
N TYR A 261 3.33 -15.83 10.21
CA TYR A 261 2.95 -15.24 8.93
C TYR A 261 3.02 -13.70 8.99
N PHE A 262 2.32 -13.12 9.95
CA PHE A 262 2.26 -11.67 10.09
C PHE A 262 3.62 -11.08 10.47
N SER A 263 4.43 -11.73 11.31
CA SER A 263 5.78 -11.23 11.60
C SER A 263 6.63 -11.13 10.34
N LYS A 264 6.55 -12.11 9.42
CA LYS A 264 7.24 -12.06 8.13
C LYS A 264 6.71 -10.94 7.23
N VAL A 265 5.39 -10.78 7.12
CA VAL A 265 4.76 -9.70 6.35
C VAL A 265 5.14 -8.30 6.90
N PHE A 266 5.28 -8.16 8.21
CA PHE A 266 5.71 -6.91 8.84
C PHE A 266 7.24 -6.71 8.85
N SER A 267 8.02 -7.80 8.81
CA SER A 267 9.49 -7.82 8.84
C SER A 267 10.13 -7.45 7.50
N VAL A 268 9.34 -7.17 6.44
CA VAL A 268 9.82 -6.67 5.13
C VAL A 268 10.62 -5.34 5.24
N LYS A 269 10.84 -4.78 6.44
CA LYS A 269 11.90 -3.79 6.72
C LYS A 269 12.74 -3.98 8.01
N LEU A 270 12.58 -5.05 8.78
CA LEU A 270 13.23 -5.20 10.10
C LEU A 270 13.55 -6.67 10.39
N ASP A 271 14.85 -7.00 10.36
CA ASP A 271 15.62 -8.20 10.77
C ASP A 271 14.96 -9.59 10.63
N GLU A 272 15.65 -10.54 10.00
CA GLU A 272 15.22 -11.95 9.89
C GLU A 272 15.42 -12.70 11.23
N TRP A 273 14.38 -13.37 11.73
CA TRP A 273 14.41 -14.19 12.97
C TRP A 273 14.15 -15.66 12.66
N THR A 274 14.86 -16.58 13.34
CA THR A 274 14.56 -18.02 13.28
C THR A 274 13.40 -18.40 14.19
N HIS A 275 12.75 -19.54 13.93
CA HIS A 275 11.59 -20.00 14.72
C HIS A 275 11.97 -20.28 16.17
N GLU A 276 13.16 -20.83 16.42
CA GLU A 276 13.69 -21.09 17.75
C GLU A 276 13.91 -19.80 18.53
N GLN A 277 14.37 -18.73 17.86
CA GLN A 277 14.58 -17.43 18.49
C GLN A 277 13.26 -16.77 18.91
N VAL A 278 12.21 -16.95 18.11
CA VAL A 278 10.87 -16.45 18.42
C VAL A 278 10.24 -17.25 19.56
N ASP A 279 10.36 -18.57 19.54
CA ASP A 279 9.83 -19.44 20.58
C ASP A 279 10.54 -19.22 21.92
N MET A 280 11.88 -19.11 21.92
CA MET A 280 12.65 -18.75 23.12
C MET A 280 12.21 -17.40 23.70
N LEU A 281 11.96 -16.39 22.85
CA LEU A 281 11.50 -15.08 23.32
C LEU A 281 10.09 -15.17 23.93
N ASN A 282 9.19 -15.96 23.34
CA ASN A 282 7.84 -16.19 23.85
C ASN A 282 7.83 -16.99 25.16
N GLU A 283 8.64 -18.04 25.26
CA GLU A 283 8.83 -18.83 26.48
C GLU A 283 9.42 -17.97 27.62
N MET A 284 10.30 -17.03 27.28
CA MET A 284 10.80 -16.02 28.22
C MET A 284 9.75 -14.95 28.59
N GLY A 285 8.50 -15.02 28.13
CA GLY A 285 7.43 -14.07 28.44
C GLY A 285 7.39 -12.84 27.53
N GLY A 286 8.07 -12.90 26.38
CA GLY A 286 8.10 -11.86 25.36
C GLY A 286 9.02 -10.69 25.69
N ASN A 287 9.02 -9.68 24.82
CA ASN A 287 9.90 -8.51 24.91
C ASN A 287 9.78 -7.75 26.23
N ASN A 288 8.60 -7.75 26.87
CA ASN A 288 8.41 -7.08 28.15
C ASN A 288 9.20 -7.75 29.26
N VAL A 289 9.17 -9.08 29.34
CA VAL A 289 9.90 -9.84 30.36
C VAL A 289 11.39 -9.85 30.06
N ALA A 290 11.79 -9.95 28.80
CA ALA A 290 13.19 -9.77 28.40
C ALA A 290 13.73 -8.39 28.79
N ASN A 291 12.97 -7.32 28.59
CA ASN A 291 13.37 -5.98 29.04
C ASN A 291 13.39 -5.86 30.57
N LEU A 292 12.44 -6.48 31.28
CA LEU A 292 12.44 -6.55 32.73
C LEU A 292 13.64 -7.32 33.30
N LYS A 293 14.20 -8.27 32.56
CA LYS A 293 15.38 -9.05 32.98
C LYS A 293 16.69 -8.33 32.65
N TYR A 294 16.81 -7.83 31.42
CA TYR A 294 18.06 -7.29 30.88
C TYR A 294 18.18 -5.76 30.97
N GLU A 295 17.15 -5.02 31.40
CA GLU A 295 17.24 -3.57 31.68
C GLU A 295 16.87 -3.22 33.13
N ALA A 296 16.71 -4.24 33.99
CA ALA A 296 16.16 -4.14 35.34
C ALA A 296 16.92 -3.17 36.25
N ALA A 297 18.25 -3.25 36.22
CA ALA A 297 19.15 -2.51 37.09
C ALA A 297 19.78 -1.31 36.37
N ARG A 298 19.18 -0.84 35.27
CA ARG A 298 19.73 0.24 34.44
C ARG A 298 19.67 1.58 35.20
N PRO A 299 20.81 2.24 35.49
CA PRO A 299 20.81 3.59 36.05
C PRO A 299 20.31 4.60 35.01
N GLU A 300 19.10 5.14 35.19
CA GLU A 300 18.48 6.05 34.21
C GLU A 300 19.24 7.36 34.00
N SER A 301 20.07 7.75 34.97
CA SER A 301 20.92 8.95 34.92
C SER A 301 22.12 8.79 34.00
N THR A 302 22.71 7.59 33.92
CA THR A 302 23.99 7.35 33.23
C THR A 302 23.80 6.68 31.87
N TYR A 303 22.87 5.73 31.74
CA TYR A 303 22.67 4.97 30.50
C TYR A 303 21.25 5.18 30.00
N LYS A 304 21.07 6.12 29.06
CA LYS A 304 19.78 6.37 28.42
C LYS A 304 19.50 5.29 27.37
N LYS A 305 18.27 4.76 27.37
CA LYS A 305 17.83 3.83 26.34
C LYS A 305 17.94 4.52 24.97
N PRO A 306 18.54 3.88 23.94
CA PRO A 306 18.67 4.45 22.63
C PRO A 306 17.30 4.82 22.11
N LYS A 307 17.22 6.02 21.56
CA LYS A 307 16.02 6.52 20.93
C LYS A 307 16.03 6.15 19.45
N PRO A 308 14.93 6.29 18.71
CA PRO A 308 14.88 6.03 17.27
C PRO A 308 15.81 6.92 16.41
N ASP A 309 16.40 7.97 16.98
CA ASP A 309 17.41 8.87 16.40
C ASP A 309 18.84 8.64 16.92
N SER A 310 19.04 7.75 17.90
CA SER A 310 20.39 7.37 18.35
C SER A 310 21.27 6.88 17.20
N SER A 311 22.57 7.13 17.25
CA SER A 311 23.47 6.66 16.20
C SER A 311 23.56 5.12 16.19
N ILE A 312 24.04 4.55 15.09
CA ILE A 312 24.25 3.09 15.00
C ILE A 312 25.23 2.63 16.07
N GLU A 313 26.25 3.44 16.35
CA GLU A 313 27.25 3.20 17.39
C GLU A 313 26.60 3.24 18.77
N GLU A 314 25.76 4.23 19.08
CA GLU A 314 25.05 4.30 20.37
C GLU A 314 24.09 3.12 20.59
N ARG A 315 23.39 2.68 19.54
CA ARG A 315 22.53 1.49 19.61
C ARG A 315 23.35 0.23 19.84
N SER A 316 24.42 0.06 19.06
CA SER A 316 25.31 -1.09 19.17
C SER A 316 25.98 -1.14 20.54
N ASP A 317 26.42 0.00 21.05
CA ASP A 317 27.04 0.18 22.37
C ASP A 317 26.08 -0.16 23.52
N PHE A 318 24.80 0.23 23.38
CA PHE A 318 23.75 -0.12 24.34
C PHE A 318 23.31 -1.58 24.27
N ILE A 319 23.13 -2.13 23.07
CA ILE A 319 22.79 -3.54 22.83
C ILE A 319 23.89 -4.44 23.40
N ARG A 320 25.15 -4.09 23.14
CA ARG A 320 26.32 -4.77 23.68
C ARG A 320 26.36 -4.72 25.21
N ARG A 321 26.11 -3.56 25.82
CA ARG A 321 26.03 -3.45 27.30
C ARG A 321 24.89 -4.25 27.90
N LYS A 322 23.75 -4.29 27.21
CA LYS A 322 22.55 -4.97 27.65
C LYS A 322 22.67 -6.49 27.58
N TYR A 323 23.18 -7.03 26.47
CA TYR A 323 23.12 -8.46 26.20
C TYR A 323 24.47 -9.18 26.27
N GLU A 324 25.56 -8.55 25.80
CA GLU A 324 26.91 -9.17 25.84
C GLU A 324 27.59 -8.93 27.19
N LEU A 325 27.62 -7.69 27.65
CA LEU A 325 28.26 -7.32 28.92
C LEU A 325 27.30 -7.46 30.12
N GLN A 326 26.01 -7.68 29.85
CA GLN A 326 24.94 -7.89 30.85
C GLN A 326 24.91 -6.86 31.99
N GLN A 327 25.33 -5.62 31.70
CA GLN A 327 25.57 -4.57 32.71
C GLN A 327 24.30 -4.06 33.40
N PHE A 328 23.11 -4.39 32.87
CA PHE A 328 21.82 -3.93 33.39
C PHE A 328 20.94 -5.09 33.90
N VAL A 329 21.50 -6.31 33.95
CA VAL A 329 20.80 -7.49 34.44
C VAL A 329 20.67 -7.42 35.96
N ASN A 330 19.50 -7.79 36.49
CA ASN A 330 19.33 -7.94 37.94
C ASN A 330 19.99 -9.25 38.41
N SER A 331 21.01 -9.16 39.27
CA SER A 331 21.66 -10.33 39.88
C SER A 331 20.71 -11.14 40.78
N ASP A 332 19.64 -10.51 41.30
CA ASP A 332 18.70 -11.13 42.25
C ASP A 332 17.63 -12.02 41.58
N LEU A 333 17.60 -12.11 40.24
CA LEU A 333 16.74 -13.06 39.52
C LEU A 333 17.43 -14.41 39.24
N GLN A 334 18.66 -14.61 39.72
CA GLN A 334 19.29 -15.94 39.82
C GLN A 334 18.93 -16.62 41.13
N LEU A 335 17.68 -17.06 41.26
CA LEU A 335 17.24 -18.17 42.13
C LEU A 335 15.71 -18.21 42.06
N ILE A 336 15.17 -19.19 41.35
CA ILE A 336 14.01 -20.02 41.70
C ILE A 336 13.88 -21.02 40.55
N CYS A 337 14.59 -22.13 40.68
CA CYS A 337 14.01 -23.42 40.33
C CYS A 337 13.23 -23.87 41.58
N PRO A 338 12.06 -24.51 41.42
CA PRO A 338 11.92 -25.76 42.17
C PRO A 338 11.22 -26.86 41.37
N ALA A 339 11.74 -28.06 41.58
CA ALA A 339 11.13 -29.33 41.25
C ALA A 339 9.87 -29.62 42.09
N THR A 340 8.98 -30.45 41.52
CA THR A 340 8.06 -31.41 42.14
C THR A 340 7.65 -31.22 43.62
N THR A 341 6.36 -30.97 43.91
CA THR A 341 5.41 -31.91 44.55
C THR A 341 4.02 -31.29 44.83
N SER A 342 3.03 -32.18 44.71
CA SER A 342 1.61 -32.24 45.09
C SER A 342 0.88 -31.20 45.97
N THR A 343 -0.43 -31.10 45.63
CA THR A 343 -1.67 -31.05 46.46
C THR A 343 -2.35 -29.72 46.87
N SER A 344 -3.62 -29.65 46.42
CA SER A 344 -4.86 -29.21 47.13
C SER A 344 -5.38 -27.76 47.01
N SER A 345 -6.51 -27.67 46.30
CA SER A 345 -7.80 -26.98 46.62
C SER A 345 -7.81 -25.54 47.15
N SER A 346 -8.53 -24.64 46.46
CA SER A 346 -9.92 -24.25 46.80
C SER A 346 -10.41 -23.00 46.05
N GLU A 347 -11.71 -23.01 45.80
CA GLU A 347 -12.55 -22.05 45.08
C GLU A 347 -12.61 -20.64 45.71
N LYS A 348 -12.95 -19.62 44.89
CA LYS A 348 -14.18 -18.83 45.08
C LYS A 348 -14.49 -17.88 43.91
N LYS A 349 -15.76 -17.97 43.48
CA LYS A 349 -16.50 -17.06 42.58
C LYS A 349 -16.69 -15.69 43.23
N HIS A 350 -16.80 -14.63 42.43
CA HIS A 350 -17.86 -13.64 42.60
C HIS A 350 -18.26 -12.98 41.27
N SER A 351 -19.53 -13.15 40.94
CA SER A 351 -20.29 -12.47 39.90
C SER A 351 -20.74 -11.08 40.37
N SER A 352 -20.81 -10.12 39.45
CA SER A 352 -21.93 -9.17 39.43
C SER A 352 -22.14 -8.66 38.01
N GLY A 353 -23.33 -8.90 37.46
CA GLY A 353 -23.78 -8.32 36.20
C GLY A 353 -24.59 -7.06 36.45
N HIS A 354 -24.64 -6.17 35.48
CA HIS A 354 -25.70 -5.17 35.33
C HIS A 354 -26.21 -5.21 33.89
N ARG A 355 -27.49 -5.59 33.75
CA ARG A 355 -28.32 -5.41 32.56
C ARG A 355 -28.97 -4.03 32.65
N ILE A 356 -29.11 -3.33 31.52
CA ILE A 356 -30.14 -2.32 31.30
C ILE A 356 -30.78 -2.62 29.93
N HIS A 357 -32.07 -3.02 29.96
CA HIS A 357 -33.04 -2.94 28.84
C HIS A 357 -33.26 -1.45 28.50
N GLY A 358 -33.45 -0.98 27.28
CA GLY A 358 -34.27 -1.49 26.19
C GLY A 358 -35.36 -0.44 25.90
N LEU A 359 -35.39 0.12 24.70
CA LEU A 359 -36.57 0.77 24.12
C LEU A 359 -36.62 0.40 22.64
N GLY A 360 -37.67 -0.33 22.27
CA GLY A 360 -37.94 -0.79 20.93
C GLY A 360 -38.90 0.12 20.16
N HIS A 361 -38.95 -0.17 18.87
CA HIS A 361 -40.02 0.07 17.89
C HIS A 361 -40.35 1.51 17.48
N ALA A 362 -40.00 1.83 16.22
CA ALA A 362 -41.01 2.05 15.18
C ALA A 362 -40.42 1.72 13.80
N PHE A 363 -40.98 0.68 13.18
CA PHE A 363 -40.84 0.35 11.77
C PHE A 363 -41.71 1.30 10.92
N ARG A 364 -41.44 1.29 9.61
CA ARG A 364 -42.34 1.63 8.48
C ARG A 364 -42.38 3.07 7.98
N ASN A 365 -41.73 3.29 6.83
CA ASN A 365 -42.31 3.49 5.49
C ASN A 365 -41.19 4.14 4.64
N SER A 366 -41.00 3.94 3.35
CA SER A 366 -41.62 3.14 2.31
C SER A 366 -40.68 3.34 1.12
N TRP A 367 -40.25 2.25 0.50
CA TRP A 367 -39.73 2.30 -0.86
C TRP A 367 -40.80 2.95 -1.74
N ARG A 368 -40.47 4.08 -2.37
CA ARG A 368 -41.24 4.60 -3.49
C ARG A 368 -40.27 5.09 -4.56
N LYS A 369 -39.92 4.13 -5.40
CA LYS A 369 -39.45 4.31 -6.77
C LYS A 369 -40.34 5.36 -7.45
N LYS A 370 -39.75 6.44 -7.94
CA LYS A 370 -40.38 7.29 -8.96
C LYS A 370 -39.31 7.67 -9.97
N GLU A 371 -39.34 6.93 -11.07
CA GLU A 371 -38.80 7.36 -12.35
C GLU A 371 -39.33 8.77 -12.66
N SER A 372 -38.47 9.65 -13.15
CA SER A 372 -38.89 10.86 -13.82
C SER A 372 -38.00 11.04 -15.05
N GLU A 373 -38.68 10.88 -16.18
CA GLU A 373 -38.25 11.02 -17.55
C GLU A 373 -37.68 12.41 -17.85
N GLN A 374 -37.00 12.45 -18.99
CA GLN A 374 -36.59 13.64 -19.73
C GLN A 374 -37.67 14.73 -19.72
N GLN A 375 -37.31 15.94 -19.29
CA GLN A 375 -37.86 17.15 -19.88
C GLN A 375 -36.88 18.32 -19.86
N LYS A 376 -36.37 18.57 -21.06
CA LYS A 376 -35.94 19.83 -21.68
C LYS A 376 -36.35 21.08 -20.89
N GLY A 377 -35.39 21.75 -20.28
CA GLY A 377 -35.54 23.07 -19.63
C GLY A 377 -34.42 23.99 -20.06
N THR A 378 -34.68 24.81 -21.08
CA THR A 378 -33.82 25.88 -21.59
C THR A 378 -33.48 26.88 -20.48
N ARG A 379 -32.23 26.84 -19.98
CA ARG A 379 -31.59 27.99 -19.35
C ARG A 379 -30.49 28.48 -20.28
N LYS A 380 -30.81 29.52 -21.06
CA LYS A 380 -29.82 30.35 -21.77
C LYS A 380 -28.91 30.99 -20.72
N SER A 381 -27.72 30.43 -20.54
CA SER A 381 -26.55 31.19 -20.12
C SER A 381 -25.80 31.58 -21.38
N ASN A 382 -25.78 32.87 -21.69
CA ASN A 382 -24.94 33.41 -22.76
C ASN A 382 -23.47 33.13 -22.42
N SER A 383 -22.86 32.14 -23.08
CA SER A 383 -21.43 32.12 -23.31
C SER A 383 -21.21 32.29 -24.81
N THR A 384 -20.68 33.44 -25.19
CA THR A 384 -20.02 33.66 -26.46
C THR A 384 -18.83 32.72 -26.53
N ALA A 385 -19.04 31.47 -26.98
CA ALA A 385 -17.96 30.62 -27.45
C ALA A 385 -17.45 31.25 -28.74
N GLY A 386 -16.42 32.08 -28.63
CA GLY A 386 -15.67 32.56 -29.77
C GLY A 386 -15.19 31.35 -30.58
N MET A 387 -15.30 31.44 -31.90
CA MET A 387 -14.67 30.47 -32.78
C MET A 387 -13.16 30.49 -32.48
N VAL A 388 -12.64 29.43 -31.89
CA VAL A 388 -11.20 29.29 -31.68
C VAL A 388 -10.61 28.83 -33.00
N GLU A 389 -9.84 29.70 -33.65
CA GLU A 389 -9.10 29.33 -34.85
C GLU A 389 -7.89 28.47 -34.46
N PHE A 390 -7.70 27.38 -35.21
CA PHE A 390 -6.60 26.45 -35.04
C PHE A 390 -5.62 26.61 -36.20
N ILE A 391 -4.33 26.64 -35.88
CA ILE A 391 -3.23 26.92 -36.81
C ILE A 391 -2.48 25.67 -37.26
N GLY A 392 -2.82 24.50 -36.71
CA GLY A 392 -2.11 23.24 -36.96
C GLY A 392 -2.64 22.11 -36.09
N LEU A 393 -2.09 20.91 -36.30
CA LEU A 393 -2.25 19.76 -35.41
C LEU A 393 -0.90 19.40 -34.81
N ILE A 394 -0.88 18.98 -33.55
CA ILE A 394 0.27 18.33 -32.94
C ILE A 394 -0.05 16.87 -32.70
N LYS A 395 0.85 16.02 -33.16
CA LYS A 395 0.84 14.58 -32.95
C LYS A 395 1.87 14.26 -31.88
N VAL A 396 1.41 13.62 -30.81
CA VAL A 396 2.19 13.28 -29.63
C VAL A 396 2.20 11.77 -29.50
N ASN A 397 3.37 11.15 -29.67
CA ASN A 397 3.59 9.75 -29.41
C ASN A 397 4.13 9.59 -27.97
N VAL A 398 3.30 9.06 -27.08
CA VAL A 398 3.71 8.72 -25.72
C VAL A 398 4.41 7.38 -25.77
N VAL A 399 5.74 7.38 -25.62
CA VAL A 399 6.59 6.20 -25.87
C VAL A 399 6.59 5.29 -24.65
N ARG A 400 7.21 5.73 -23.55
CA ARG A 400 7.35 4.93 -22.33
C ARG A 400 7.46 5.78 -21.08
N GLY A 401 7.15 5.17 -19.94
CA GLY A 401 7.52 5.66 -18.62
C GLY A 401 8.66 4.82 -18.06
N THR A 402 9.52 5.43 -17.26
CA THR A 402 10.66 4.76 -16.61
C THR A 402 10.66 5.09 -15.13
N ASN A 403 10.72 4.05 -14.29
CA ASN A 403 10.76 4.13 -12.83
C ASN A 403 9.69 5.08 -12.27
N LEU A 404 8.45 4.87 -12.67
CA LEU A 404 7.31 5.66 -12.19
C LEU A 404 7.05 5.42 -10.69
N ALA A 405 6.31 6.35 -10.08
CA ALA A 405 5.88 6.25 -8.70
C ALA A 405 5.05 4.99 -8.42
N ILE A 406 5.20 4.41 -7.23
CA ILE A 406 4.34 3.31 -6.76
C ILE A 406 3.14 3.95 -6.05
N ARG A 407 1.94 3.61 -6.51
CA ARG A 407 0.68 4.07 -5.89
C ARG A 407 -0.20 2.93 -5.40
N ASP A 408 0.03 1.72 -5.89
CA ASP A 408 -0.46 0.50 -5.25
C ASP A 408 0.53 -0.09 -4.23
N MET A 409 0.21 -1.25 -3.65
CA MET A 409 1.05 -1.92 -2.63
C MET A 409 2.50 -2.17 -3.11
N VAL A 410 2.69 -2.46 -4.40
CA VAL A 410 4.00 -2.82 -4.98
C VAL A 410 4.26 -2.24 -6.37
N SER A 411 3.24 -1.73 -7.08
CA SER A 411 3.33 -1.26 -8.47
C SER A 411 2.33 -0.12 -8.72
N SER A 412 2.01 0.17 -9.99
CA SER A 412 0.95 1.09 -10.43
C SER A 412 0.41 0.64 -11.79
N ASP A 413 -0.79 1.10 -12.16
CA ASP A 413 -1.50 0.98 -13.43
C ASP A 413 -1.48 2.33 -14.22
N PRO A 414 -0.31 2.80 -14.70
CA PRO A 414 -0.17 4.15 -15.22
C PRO A 414 -0.87 4.39 -16.57
N TYR A 415 -1.40 5.60 -16.73
CA TYR A 415 -1.82 6.20 -18.00
C TYR A 415 -1.50 7.70 -18.04
N VAL A 416 -1.43 8.27 -19.25
CA VAL A 416 -1.05 9.67 -19.46
C VAL A 416 -2.22 10.46 -20.03
N ILE A 417 -2.45 11.66 -19.49
CA ILE A 417 -3.37 12.66 -20.01
C ILE A 417 -2.56 13.81 -20.61
N LEU A 418 -2.77 14.08 -21.88
CA LEU A 418 -2.24 15.24 -22.59
C LEU A 418 -3.30 16.32 -22.65
N SER A 419 -2.94 17.59 -22.42
CA SER A 419 -3.87 18.71 -22.50
C SER A 419 -3.24 19.92 -23.18
N LEU A 420 -3.95 20.49 -24.16
CA LEU A 420 -3.55 21.68 -24.91
C LEU A 420 -4.73 22.65 -25.00
N GLY A 421 -4.64 23.76 -24.27
CA GLY A 421 -5.76 24.69 -24.12
C GLY A 421 -6.97 24.03 -23.46
N SER A 422 -8.11 23.99 -24.17
CA SER A 422 -9.35 23.35 -23.70
C SER A 422 -9.48 21.88 -24.12
N GLN A 423 -8.51 21.32 -24.84
CA GLN A 423 -8.54 19.94 -25.32
C GLN A 423 -7.75 19.03 -24.38
N SER A 424 -8.27 17.82 -24.15
CA SER A 424 -7.56 16.76 -23.43
C SER A 424 -7.80 15.39 -24.06
N VAL A 425 -6.74 14.58 -24.11
CA VAL A 425 -6.75 13.20 -24.62
C VAL A 425 -5.93 12.32 -23.68
N LYS A 426 -6.22 11.02 -23.64
CA LYS A 426 -5.54 10.09 -22.72
C LYS A 426 -5.08 8.83 -23.43
N THR A 427 -4.01 8.23 -22.93
CA THR A 427 -3.52 6.92 -23.39
C THR A 427 -4.37 5.78 -22.81
N ARG A 428 -4.13 4.55 -23.29
CA ARG A 428 -4.53 3.35 -22.56
C ARG A 428 -3.79 3.22 -21.22
N VAL A 429 -4.40 2.46 -20.34
CA VAL A 429 -3.84 2.05 -19.04
C VAL A 429 -2.96 0.81 -19.23
N ILE A 430 -1.75 0.83 -18.68
CA ILE A 430 -0.88 -0.35 -18.63
C ILE A 430 -0.81 -0.82 -17.19
N LYS A 431 -1.27 -2.05 -16.93
CA LYS A 431 -1.41 -2.57 -15.56
C LYS A 431 -0.09 -3.05 -14.94
N ASN A 432 0.06 -2.84 -13.63
CA ASN A 432 1.14 -3.30 -12.75
C ASN A 432 2.55 -3.08 -13.30
N ASN A 433 2.81 -1.93 -13.92
CA ASN A 433 4.09 -1.68 -14.55
C ASN A 433 4.59 -0.26 -14.28
N LEU A 434 5.69 -0.17 -13.53
CA LEU A 434 6.39 1.09 -13.28
C LEU A 434 7.29 1.53 -14.44
N ASN A 435 7.44 0.68 -15.46
CA ASN A 435 8.17 0.95 -16.70
C ASN A 435 7.27 0.66 -17.93
N PRO A 436 6.11 1.32 -18.03
CA PRO A 436 5.13 1.05 -19.07
C PRO A 436 5.64 1.49 -20.44
N VAL A 437 5.35 0.73 -21.49
CA VAL A 437 5.62 1.10 -22.89
C VAL A 437 4.28 1.26 -23.61
N TRP A 438 3.85 2.51 -23.83
CA TRP A 438 2.59 2.82 -24.49
C TRP A 438 2.73 2.82 -26.00
N ASN A 439 3.75 3.47 -26.57
CA ASN A 439 3.85 3.71 -28.01
C ASN A 439 2.49 4.13 -28.61
N GLU A 440 1.83 5.08 -27.95
CA GLU A 440 0.46 5.49 -28.29
C GLU A 440 0.45 6.90 -28.83
N GLN A 441 -0.07 7.04 -30.05
CA GLN A 441 -0.13 8.29 -30.77
C GLN A 441 -1.47 8.99 -30.52
N LEU A 442 -1.40 10.21 -30.03
CA LEU A 442 -2.55 11.06 -29.73
C LEU A 442 -2.41 12.38 -30.51
N MET A 443 -3.53 13.00 -30.91
CA MET A 443 -3.52 14.23 -31.69
C MET A 443 -4.36 15.32 -31.01
N LEU A 444 -3.85 16.55 -31.04
CA LEU A 444 -4.48 17.74 -30.47
C LEU A 444 -4.40 18.89 -31.48
N SER A 445 -5.40 19.76 -31.51
CA SER A 445 -5.38 20.94 -32.40
C SER A 445 -4.64 22.10 -31.74
N ILE A 446 -3.74 22.75 -32.47
CA ILE A 446 -2.93 23.87 -31.96
C ILE A 446 -3.73 25.17 -32.15
N PRO A 447 -4.14 25.86 -31.07
CA PRO A 447 -4.85 27.14 -31.18
C PRO A 447 -3.89 28.27 -31.60
N GLU A 448 -4.44 29.37 -32.13
CA GLU A 448 -3.66 30.54 -32.54
C GLU A 448 -2.75 31.09 -31.41
N ASN A 449 -3.29 31.25 -30.20
CA ASN A 449 -2.50 31.53 -29.01
C ASN A 449 -1.98 30.22 -28.42
N ILE A 450 -0.77 29.81 -28.79
CA ILE A 450 -0.16 28.51 -28.47
C ILE A 450 0.14 28.40 -26.97
N PRO A 451 -0.64 27.63 -26.18
CA PRO A 451 -0.32 27.36 -24.78
C PRO A 451 0.71 26.22 -24.67
N PRO A 452 1.34 26.03 -23.51
CA PRO A 452 2.16 24.85 -23.27
C PRO A 452 1.31 23.57 -23.31
N LEU A 453 1.90 22.49 -23.81
CA LEU A 453 1.33 21.14 -23.76
C LEU A 453 1.53 20.58 -22.36
N LYS A 454 0.44 20.37 -21.63
CA LYS A 454 0.45 19.80 -20.28
C LYS A 454 0.36 18.29 -20.33
N VAL A 455 1.17 17.62 -19.52
CA VAL A 455 1.23 16.17 -19.40
C VAL A 455 1.00 15.80 -17.95
N HIS A 456 0.00 14.96 -17.69
CA HIS A 456 -0.24 14.41 -16.36
C HIS A 456 -0.22 12.89 -16.43
N VAL A 457 0.44 12.25 -15.48
CA VAL A 457 0.45 10.80 -15.34
C VAL A 457 -0.42 10.44 -14.15
N PHE A 458 -1.24 9.41 -14.28
CA PHE A 458 -2.15 8.93 -13.23
C PHE A 458 -2.07 7.42 -13.11
N ASP A 459 -2.30 6.93 -11.91
CA ASP A 459 -2.54 5.52 -11.61
C ASP A 459 -4.03 5.24 -11.73
N LYS A 460 -4.40 4.22 -12.49
CA LYS A 460 -5.80 3.84 -12.65
C LYS A 460 -6.25 3.00 -11.47
N ASP A 461 -7.14 3.57 -10.67
CA ASP A 461 -7.81 2.82 -9.60
C ASP A 461 -9.19 2.33 -10.01
N THR A 462 -9.55 1.19 -9.44
CA THR A 462 -10.85 0.53 -9.71
C THR A 462 -11.95 1.03 -8.78
N PHE A 463 -11.62 1.41 -7.54
CA PHE A 463 -12.60 1.74 -6.49
C PHE A 463 -12.39 3.08 -5.80
N THR A 464 -11.27 3.75 -6.09
CA THR A 464 -10.88 5.06 -5.57
C THR A 464 -10.70 6.05 -6.72
N THR A 465 -10.48 7.31 -6.38
CA THR A 465 -10.04 8.31 -7.36
C THR A 465 -8.64 7.98 -7.84
N ASP A 466 -8.44 7.93 -9.15
CA ASP A 466 -7.14 7.71 -9.80
C ASP A 466 -6.03 8.57 -9.16
N ASP A 467 -4.92 7.92 -8.80
CA ASP A 467 -3.86 8.53 -8.02
C ASP A 467 -2.88 9.31 -8.91
N PHE A 468 -2.60 10.57 -8.56
CA PHE A 468 -1.80 11.46 -9.39
C PHE A 468 -0.30 11.09 -9.39
N MET A 469 0.25 10.60 -10.49
CA MET A 469 1.64 10.11 -10.61
C MET A 469 2.65 11.12 -11.17
N GLY A 470 2.30 12.41 -11.20
CA GLY A 470 3.22 13.48 -11.59
C GLY A 470 2.83 14.19 -12.88
N GLU A 471 3.50 15.31 -13.16
CA GLU A 471 3.19 16.17 -14.30
C GLU A 471 4.43 16.76 -14.95
N ALA A 472 4.27 17.23 -16.19
CA ALA A 472 5.26 18.01 -16.93
C ALA A 472 4.56 19.00 -17.86
N GLU A 473 5.23 20.10 -18.18
CA GLU A 473 4.78 21.07 -19.19
C GLU A 473 5.83 21.18 -20.30
N ILE A 474 5.37 21.16 -21.55
CA ILE A 474 6.19 21.22 -22.75
C ILE A 474 5.89 22.51 -23.49
N ASP A 475 6.90 23.34 -23.71
CA ASP A 475 6.76 24.49 -24.62
C ASP A 475 6.89 24.01 -26.07
N ILE A 476 5.79 24.08 -26.81
CA ILE A 476 5.71 23.64 -28.20
C ILE A 476 5.96 24.78 -29.19
N GLN A 477 6.11 26.04 -28.75
CA GLN A 477 6.36 27.16 -29.65
C GLN A 477 7.62 27.01 -30.53
N PRO A 478 8.76 26.52 -30.02
CA PRO A 478 9.95 26.30 -30.84
C PRO A 478 9.70 25.26 -31.95
N LEU A 479 8.95 24.20 -31.64
CA LEU A 479 8.59 23.15 -32.60
C LEU A 479 7.68 23.70 -33.70
N VAL A 480 6.64 24.45 -33.33
CA VAL A 480 5.69 25.07 -34.28
C VAL A 480 6.40 26.09 -35.17
N SER A 481 7.32 26.88 -34.61
CA SER A 481 8.12 27.86 -35.37
C SER A 481 9.03 27.18 -36.39
N ALA A 482 9.68 26.08 -36.01
CA ALA A 482 10.50 25.28 -36.90
C ALA A 482 9.67 24.63 -38.02
N ALA A 483 8.48 24.09 -37.70
CA ALA A 483 7.57 23.51 -38.70
C ALA A 483 7.13 24.54 -39.76
N ARG A 484 6.72 25.74 -39.34
CA ARG A 484 6.35 26.84 -40.25
C ARG A 484 7.51 27.28 -41.14
N ALA A 485 8.73 27.31 -40.61
CA ALA A 485 9.91 27.65 -41.39
C ALA A 485 10.19 26.58 -42.46
N CYS A 486 10.04 25.30 -42.13
CA CYS A 486 10.27 24.19 -43.07
C CYS A 486 9.21 24.08 -44.17
N GLU A 487 7.95 24.44 -43.92
CA GLU A 487 6.90 24.47 -44.96
C GLU A 487 7.26 25.40 -46.14
N SER A 488 8.09 26.41 -45.91
CA SER A 488 8.55 27.34 -46.95
C SER A 488 9.74 26.85 -47.78
N SER A 489 10.35 25.70 -47.43
CA SER A 489 11.62 25.21 -47.98
C SER A 489 11.52 23.77 -48.51
N SER A 490 11.70 23.57 -49.81
CA SER A 490 11.62 22.27 -50.51
C SER A 490 12.91 21.44 -50.39
N ASN A 491 13.38 21.11 -49.18
CA ASN A 491 14.54 20.24 -48.99
C ASN A 491 14.18 19.03 -48.10
N ASN A 492 14.47 17.82 -48.58
CA ASN A 492 14.16 16.54 -47.91
C ASN A 492 15.33 15.97 -47.09
N GLU A 493 16.39 16.75 -46.86
CA GLU A 493 17.55 16.29 -46.08
C GLU A 493 17.30 16.41 -44.57
N THR A 494 17.74 15.40 -43.82
CA THR A 494 17.66 15.40 -42.36
C THR A 494 18.59 16.47 -41.79
N MET A 495 18.03 17.49 -41.14
CA MET A 495 18.79 18.60 -40.55
C MET A 495 18.30 18.89 -39.14
N GLN A 496 19.23 19.23 -38.24
CA GLN A 496 18.89 19.74 -36.91
C GLN A 496 18.45 21.21 -37.02
N LEU A 497 17.23 21.50 -36.60
CA LEU A 497 16.60 22.82 -36.71
C LEU A 497 16.73 23.65 -35.43
N GLY A 498 16.88 22.98 -34.29
CA GLY A 498 17.01 23.65 -33.00
C GLY A 498 17.22 22.66 -31.85
N THR A 499 17.48 23.21 -30.67
CA THR A 499 17.64 22.42 -29.45
C THR A 499 16.91 23.11 -28.31
N TRP A 500 16.01 22.40 -27.65
CA TRP A 500 15.46 22.83 -26.37
C TRP A 500 16.41 22.38 -25.26
N LYS A 501 17.19 23.32 -24.73
CA LYS A 501 18.24 23.00 -23.75
C LYS A 501 17.65 22.57 -22.41
N ALA A 502 18.15 21.48 -21.86
CA ALA A 502 17.87 21.11 -20.49
C ALA A 502 18.48 22.14 -19.53
N SER A 503 17.72 22.54 -18.52
CA SER A 503 18.17 23.48 -17.49
C SER A 503 17.67 23.02 -16.12
N GLN A 504 18.20 23.61 -15.05
CA GLN A 504 17.68 23.36 -13.70
C GLN A 504 16.24 23.87 -13.50
N GLU A 505 15.72 24.67 -14.44
CA GLU A 505 14.42 25.33 -14.35
C GLU A 505 13.33 24.63 -15.20
N ASN A 506 13.68 23.62 -16.01
CA ASN A 506 12.73 22.89 -16.84
C ASN A 506 12.72 21.38 -16.55
N THR A 507 11.72 20.68 -17.08
CA THR A 507 11.50 19.24 -16.82
C THR A 507 12.36 18.32 -17.68
N LEU A 508 13.22 18.84 -18.56
CA LEU A 508 14.00 18.03 -19.49
C LEU A 508 15.12 17.28 -18.78
N VAL A 509 15.22 15.98 -19.04
CA VAL A 509 16.33 15.14 -18.56
C VAL A 509 17.59 15.34 -19.43
N ALA A 510 17.40 15.68 -20.70
CA ALA A 510 18.45 15.97 -21.67
C ALA A 510 17.94 16.95 -22.73
N ASP A 511 18.86 17.54 -23.49
CA ASP A 511 18.55 18.48 -24.58
C ASP A 511 17.57 17.85 -25.59
N GLY A 512 16.42 18.49 -25.76
CA GLY A 512 15.37 18.09 -26.70
C GLY A 512 15.67 18.59 -28.09
N VAL A 513 16.30 17.75 -28.92
CA VAL A 513 16.69 18.11 -30.29
C VAL A 513 15.46 18.15 -31.21
N ILE A 514 15.32 19.24 -31.96
CA ILE A 514 14.33 19.40 -33.02
C ILE A 514 15.02 19.09 -34.35
N SER A 515 14.52 18.10 -35.07
CA SER A 515 15.07 17.66 -36.36
C SER A 515 13.99 17.61 -37.43
N LEU A 516 14.37 17.94 -38.66
CA LEU A 516 13.62 17.58 -39.85
C LEU A 516 13.97 16.13 -40.20
N VAL A 517 12.99 15.24 -40.25
CA VAL A 517 13.17 13.85 -40.66
C VAL A 517 12.12 13.54 -41.71
N GLU A 518 12.54 13.19 -42.93
CA GLU A 518 11.64 12.81 -44.02
C GLU A 518 10.53 13.85 -44.30
N GLY A 519 10.90 15.14 -44.31
CA GLY A 519 9.97 16.25 -44.54
C GLY A 519 9.07 16.61 -43.35
N THR A 520 9.24 15.94 -42.20
CA THR A 520 8.44 16.16 -41.00
C THR A 520 9.30 16.69 -39.85
N VAL A 521 8.86 17.74 -39.18
CA VAL A 521 9.58 18.28 -38.02
C VAL A 521 9.21 17.50 -36.77
N LYS A 522 10.23 16.87 -36.17
CA LYS A 522 10.10 16.01 -34.99
C LYS A 522 10.94 16.50 -33.83
N GLN A 523 10.47 16.22 -32.62
CA GLN A 523 11.22 16.46 -31.39
C GLN A 523 11.02 15.30 -30.42
N VAL A 524 12.12 14.69 -29.97
CA VAL A 524 12.11 13.62 -28.96
C VAL A 524 12.59 14.20 -27.64
N ILE A 525 11.80 14.03 -26.59
CA ILE A 525 12.12 14.56 -25.26
C ILE A 525 11.87 13.53 -24.16
N ALA A 526 12.75 13.54 -23.16
CA ALA A 526 12.59 12.81 -21.92
C ALA A 526 12.33 13.81 -20.80
N LEU A 527 11.21 13.64 -20.11
CA LEU A 527 10.67 14.56 -19.12
C LEU A 527 10.72 13.93 -17.74
N LYS A 528 11.43 14.56 -16.80
CA LYS A 528 11.32 14.22 -15.38
C LYS A 528 9.98 14.74 -14.86
N LEU A 529 9.18 13.84 -14.30
CA LEU A 529 7.88 14.21 -13.75
C LEU A 529 8.06 15.03 -12.47
N LEU A 530 7.30 16.12 -12.36
CA LEU A 530 7.22 16.99 -11.20
C LEU A 530 6.09 16.54 -10.27
N ASN A 531 6.13 17.04 -9.03
CA ASN A 531 5.14 16.72 -8.00
C ASN A 531 5.01 15.20 -7.69
N VAL A 532 6.07 14.44 -7.98
CA VAL A 532 6.18 13.00 -7.75
C VAL A 532 7.61 12.60 -7.38
N GLU A 533 7.76 11.55 -6.55
CA GLU A 533 9.05 11.09 -6.01
C GLU A 533 10.01 10.53 -7.06
N ARG A 534 9.48 10.00 -8.16
CA ARG A 534 10.26 9.46 -9.28
C ARG A 534 9.40 9.27 -10.53
N GLY A 535 10.06 9.27 -11.67
CA GLY A 535 9.43 8.96 -12.96
C GLY A 535 10.01 9.83 -14.07
N VAL A 536 10.34 9.18 -15.17
CA VAL A 536 10.70 9.84 -16.43
C VAL A 536 9.71 9.40 -17.50
N LEU A 537 9.23 10.33 -18.30
CA LEU A 537 8.35 10.08 -19.43
C LEU A 537 9.06 10.43 -20.73
N GLU A 538 9.12 9.49 -21.67
CA GLU A 538 9.62 9.74 -23.03
C GLU A 538 8.44 10.01 -23.97
N VAL A 539 8.50 11.13 -24.69
CA VAL A 539 7.51 11.50 -25.70
C VAL A 539 8.19 12.00 -26.98
N GLU A 540 7.55 11.72 -28.11
CA GLU A 540 7.93 12.23 -29.43
C GLU A 540 6.80 13.14 -29.94
N LEU A 541 7.19 14.33 -30.39
CA LEU A 541 6.29 15.38 -30.88
C LEU A 541 6.51 15.58 -32.37
N GLU A 542 5.40 15.73 -33.09
CA GLU A 542 5.36 15.96 -34.53
C GLU A 542 4.32 17.03 -34.84
N CYS A 543 4.70 18.08 -35.57
CA CYS A 543 3.76 19.12 -36.00
C CYS A 543 3.23 18.80 -37.40
N VAL A 544 1.92 18.86 -37.58
CA VAL A 544 1.24 18.59 -38.85
C VAL A 544 0.47 19.85 -39.28
N SER A 545 0.71 20.30 -40.51
CA SER A 545 0.00 21.45 -41.08
C SER A 545 -1.44 21.12 -41.42
N LEU A 546 -2.34 22.10 -41.33
CA LEU A 546 -3.75 21.96 -41.75
C LEU A 546 -3.95 22.16 -43.26
N SER A 547 -2.88 22.44 -44.02
CA SER A 547 -2.90 22.72 -45.46
C SER A 547 -2.78 21.46 -46.33
N GLN A 548 -3.65 20.46 -46.09
CA GLN A 548 -3.90 19.36 -47.02
C GLN A 548 -5.30 19.44 -47.64
#